data_AF-A0A409X524-F1
#
_entry.id   AF-A0A409X524-F1
#
_cell.length_a   1.000
_cell.length_b   1.000
_cell.length_c   1.000
_cell.angle_alpha   90.00
_cell.angle_beta   90.00
_cell.angle_gamma   90.00
#
_symmetry.space_group_name_H-M   'P 1'
#
loop_
_entity.id
_entity.type
_entity.pdbx_description
1 polymer ?
#
loop_
_entity_poly.entity_id
_entity_poly.type
_entity_poly.pdbx_seq_one_letter_code
_entity_poly.pdbx_strand_id
1 'polypeptide(L)'
;HQTRSGILEGLFTSSFDISLLSWDNFPRATKNPARRGEFPSWSWAGWHGIKDGYGRFCTDPTSVNTWLQTKTYIVWYKRSPGTAKLELVWDIDSELKYGKAEEQHIAYRPNLNDPYGRKKAAFLEGLPTKPNTDDVHREEVIQSELDKRKYHFLHFFAYTVLVQGFGSPPKDSEWAMVFGLLGVGGKKCGGIKFDNPKLMENAKGPHELVLLSKMDRYDKFFNDSISHKRPYYWVMLIVWVGEDKVVAERRGIGFLYLDSMEHILPPLNVWKEIVLA
;
A
#
# COMPACT_ATOMS: atom_id res chain seq x y z
N HIS A 1 20.11 13.65 -1.00
CA HIS A 1 20.03 13.45 0.46
C HIS A 1 20.22 11.96 0.75
N GLN A 2 21.15 11.59 1.64
CA GLN A 2 21.33 10.18 2.03
C GLN A 2 20.18 9.79 2.98
N THR A 3 19.53 8.67 2.72
CA THR A 3 18.41 8.17 3.56
C THR A 3 18.97 7.29 4.66
N ARG A 4 18.76 7.65 5.94
CA ARG A 4 19.10 6.79 7.10
C ARG A 4 18.03 5.71 7.25
N SER A 5 18.21 4.60 6.52
CA SER A 5 17.20 3.55 6.38
C SER A 5 17.82 2.18 6.19
N GLY A 6 17.11 1.14 6.66
CA GLY A 6 17.27 -0.20 6.12
C GLY A 6 16.61 -0.35 4.76
N ILE A 7 16.82 -1.49 4.12
CA ILE A 7 16.12 -1.89 2.89
C ILE A 7 15.41 -3.20 3.18
N LEU A 8 14.11 -3.24 2.88
CA LEU A 8 13.29 -4.45 2.94
C LEU A 8 12.75 -4.73 1.54
N GLU A 9 13.26 -5.80 0.91
CA GLU A 9 12.84 -6.22 -0.44
C GLU A 9 12.92 -5.10 -1.48
N GLY A 10 13.92 -4.23 -1.37
CA GLY A 10 14.12 -3.08 -2.26
C GLY A 10 13.36 -1.81 -1.89
N LEU A 11 12.66 -1.76 -0.74
CA LEU A 11 11.96 -0.58 -0.23
C LEU A 11 12.65 0.01 1.00
N PHE A 12 12.62 1.34 1.15
CA PHE A 12 13.17 2.01 2.34
C PHE A 12 12.24 1.82 3.54
N THR A 13 12.77 1.25 4.62
CA THR A 13 12.00 1.00 5.85
C THR A 13 11.72 2.29 6.63
N SER A 14 12.58 3.31 6.52
CA SER A 14 12.40 4.58 7.24
C SER A 14 11.26 5.42 6.69
N SER A 15 10.72 5.12 5.51
CA SER A 15 9.59 5.83 4.87
C SER A 15 8.73 4.86 4.08
N PHE A 16 8.40 3.74 4.74
CA PHE A 16 7.83 2.56 4.10
C PHE A 16 6.49 2.83 3.40
N ASP A 17 5.60 3.64 4.01
CA ASP A 17 4.34 4.08 3.40
C ASP A 17 4.56 4.74 2.03
N ILE A 18 5.61 5.56 1.89
CA ILE A 18 5.99 6.22 0.63
C ILE A 18 6.57 5.20 -0.35
N SER A 19 7.44 4.32 0.15
CA SER A 19 8.11 3.31 -0.67
C SER A 19 7.15 2.29 -1.28
N LEU A 20 6.04 1.98 -0.59
CA LEU A 20 4.98 1.11 -1.11
C LEU A 20 4.21 1.74 -2.29
N LEU A 21 4.18 3.07 -2.40
CA LEU A 21 3.56 3.81 -3.50
C LEU A 21 4.51 3.82 -4.72
N SER A 22 4.79 2.64 -5.26
CA SER A 22 5.50 2.44 -6.52
C SER A 22 4.54 2.09 -7.65
N TRP A 23 4.81 2.57 -8.86
CA TRP A 23 3.99 2.28 -10.04
C TRP A 23 4.81 2.48 -11.33
N ASP A 24 4.14 2.45 -12.47
CA ASP A 24 4.79 2.71 -13.77
C ASP A 24 4.20 3.99 -14.40
N ASN A 25 5.04 4.96 -14.74
CA ASN A 25 4.55 6.20 -15.33
C ASN A 25 4.23 6.08 -16.83
N PHE A 26 4.70 5.03 -17.50
CA PHE A 26 4.52 4.85 -18.94
C PHE A 26 4.04 3.43 -19.28
N PRO A 27 2.85 3.04 -18.82
CA PRO A 27 2.40 1.65 -18.98
C PRO A 27 2.19 1.21 -20.43
N ARG A 28 1.90 2.14 -21.35
CA ARG A 28 1.89 1.85 -22.80
C ARG A 28 3.28 1.55 -23.38
N ALA A 29 4.34 2.08 -22.77
CA ALA A 29 5.73 1.82 -23.18
C ALA A 29 6.27 0.51 -22.60
N THR A 30 5.69 0.04 -21.50
CA THR A 30 5.99 -1.28 -20.93
C THR A 30 5.35 -2.36 -21.81
N LYS A 31 6.14 -2.91 -22.75
CA LYS A 31 5.67 -3.92 -23.71
C LYS A 31 5.06 -5.16 -23.05
N ASN A 32 5.54 -5.55 -21.86
CA ASN A 32 5.10 -6.75 -21.15
C ASN A 32 5.15 -6.56 -19.62
N PRO A 33 4.16 -5.89 -18.99
CA PRO A 33 4.05 -5.91 -17.54
C PRO A 33 3.79 -7.35 -17.08
N ALA A 34 4.54 -7.80 -16.07
CA ALA A 34 4.47 -9.19 -15.60
C ALA A 34 4.80 -9.30 -14.11
N ARG A 35 4.12 -10.23 -13.44
CA ARG A 35 4.39 -10.59 -12.04
C ARG A 35 5.65 -11.46 -11.96
N ARG A 36 6.56 -11.16 -11.04
CA ARG A 36 7.75 -11.97 -10.68
C ARG A 36 7.47 -12.77 -9.41
N GLY A 37 6.90 -13.98 -9.55
CA GLY A 37 6.37 -14.76 -8.42
C GLY A 37 7.35 -15.00 -7.26
N GLU A 38 8.65 -14.98 -7.52
CA GLU A 38 9.74 -15.16 -6.53
C GLU A 38 10.07 -13.91 -5.69
N PHE A 39 9.38 -12.80 -5.94
CA PHE A 39 9.56 -11.55 -5.18
C PHE A 39 8.21 -11.09 -4.62
N PRO A 40 8.18 -10.28 -3.56
CA PRO A 40 6.92 -9.85 -2.96
C PRO A 40 6.09 -8.97 -3.90
N SER A 41 4.76 -9.14 -3.92
CA SER A 41 3.89 -8.38 -4.83
C SER A 41 3.72 -6.91 -4.39
N TRP A 42 4.00 -6.61 -3.13
CA TRP A 42 3.98 -5.25 -2.58
C TRP A 42 5.27 -4.47 -2.86
N SER A 43 6.33 -5.12 -3.32
CA SER A 43 7.59 -4.49 -3.71
C SER A 43 7.64 -4.22 -5.22
N TRP A 44 8.38 -3.19 -5.64
CA TRP A 44 8.71 -2.98 -7.06
C TRP A 44 9.47 -4.19 -7.65
N ALA A 45 10.21 -4.92 -6.81
CA ALA A 45 10.89 -6.17 -7.17
C ALA A 45 9.89 -7.27 -7.60
N GLY A 46 8.62 -7.17 -7.22
CA GLY A 46 7.56 -8.09 -7.60
C GLY A 46 7.10 -7.99 -9.04
N TRP A 47 7.53 -6.98 -9.80
CA TRP A 47 6.92 -6.64 -11.09
C TRP A 47 7.94 -6.25 -12.16
N HIS A 48 7.64 -6.60 -13.39
CA HIS A 48 8.28 -6.05 -14.58
C HIS A 48 7.56 -4.77 -14.99
N GLY A 49 8.30 -3.69 -15.20
CA GLY A 49 7.77 -2.43 -15.71
C GLY A 49 7.50 -1.36 -14.66
N ILE A 50 7.38 -1.72 -13.37
CA ILE A 50 7.37 -0.73 -12.27
C ILE A 50 8.77 -0.12 -12.17
N LYS A 51 8.88 1.12 -12.64
CA LYS A 51 10.15 1.87 -12.72
C LYS A 51 10.09 3.19 -11.96
N ASP A 52 8.94 3.50 -11.38
CA ASP A 52 8.72 4.76 -10.70
C ASP A 52 8.15 4.56 -9.31
N GLY A 53 8.28 5.59 -8.49
CA GLY A 53 7.75 5.58 -7.14
C GLY A 53 7.69 6.97 -6.58
N TYR A 54 6.93 7.09 -5.50
CA TYR A 54 6.53 8.40 -5.00
C TYR A 54 7.69 9.25 -4.49
N GLY A 55 8.81 8.62 -4.10
CA GLY A 55 9.96 9.29 -3.52
C GLY A 55 10.49 10.48 -4.34
N ARG A 56 10.39 10.45 -5.68
CA ARG A 56 10.87 11.57 -6.52
C ARG A 56 10.04 12.84 -6.38
N PHE A 57 8.79 12.72 -5.96
CA PHE A 57 7.87 13.84 -5.75
C PHE A 57 7.90 14.34 -4.31
N CYS A 58 8.58 13.64 -3.41
CA CYS A 58 8.81 14.04 -2.03
C CYS A 58 9.97 15.06 -1.96
N THR A 59 9.76 16.26 -2.51
CA THR A 59 10.81 17.29 -2.63
C THR A 59 10.93 18.19 -1.40
N ASP A 60 9.87 18.31 -0.60
CA ASP A 60 9.87 19.08 0.64
C ASP A 60 9.80 18.15 1.86
N PRO A 61 10.92 17.89 2.55
CA PRO A 61 10.96 17.02 3.72
C PRO A 61 9.96 17.42 4.81
N THR A 62 9.70 18.72 5.01
CA THR A 62 8.80 19.20 6.07
C THR A 62 7.37 18.77 5.82
N SER A 63 6.83 19.02 4.62
CA SER A 63 5.48 18.57 4.25
C SER A 63 5.37 17.06 4.23
N VAL A 64 6.39 16.35 3.73
CA VAL A 64 6.37 14.90 3.63
C VAL A 64 6.42 14.24 5.02
N ASN A 65 7.28 14.73 5.92
CA ASN A 65 7.33 14.26 7.30
C ASN A 65 6.03 14.57 8.05
N THR A 66 5.42 15.74 7.80
CA THR A 66 4.10 16.07 8.35
C THR A 66 3.04 15.09 7.87
N TRP A 67 3.07 14.70 6.60
CA TRP A 67 2.17 13.69 6.05
C TRP A 67 2.40 12.31 6.69
N LEU A 68 3.65 11.85 6.78
CA LEU A 68 3.99 10.59 7.48
C LEU A 68 3.48 10.59 8.92
N GLN A 69 3.51 11.74 9.60
CA GLN A 69 3.10 11.86 10.99
C GLN A 69 1.57 11.91 11.20
N THR A 70 0.82 12.43 10.22
CA THR A 70 -0.59 12.82 10.42
C THR A 70 -1.58 12.15 9.48
N LYS A 71 -1.10 11.50 8.42
CA LYS A 71 -1.95 10.96 7.34
C LYS A 71 -1.79 9.47 7.09
N THR A 72 -0.75 8.85 7.64
CA THR A 72 -0.58 7.38 7.64
C THR A 72 -0.96 6.82 9.01
N TYR A 73 -1.32 5.53 9.04
CA TYR A 73 -1.85 4.91 10.26
C TYR A 73 -1.58 3.40 10.38
N ILE A 74 -1.12 2.75 9.31
CA ILE A 74 -0.84 1.31 9.32
C ILE A 74 0.45 1.05 10.10
N VAL A 75 0.40 0.13 11.07
CA VAL A 75 1.61 -0.39 11.74
C VAL A 75 2.09 -1.57 10.91
N TRP A 76 3.20 -1.39 10.20
CA TRP A 76 3.73 -2.44 9.32
C TRP A 76 4.54 -3.45 10.14
N TYR A 77 4.12 -4.71 10.10
CA TYR A 77 4.96 -5.83 10.51
C TYR A 77 5.39 -6.60 9.28
N LYS A 78 6.51 -7.29 9.41
CA LYS A 78 7.00 -8.28 8.46
C LYS A 78 7.05 -9.65 9.11
N ARG A 79 6.86 -10.69 8.31
CA ARG A 79 7.18 -12.07 8.66
C ARG A 79 8.35 -12.53 7.82
N SER A 80 9.39 -13.00 8.50
CA SER A 80 10.62 -13.45 7.87
C SER A 80 10.47 -14.89 7.35
N PRO A 81 10.96 -15.20 6.13
CA PRO A 81 10.91 -16.56 5.62
C PRO A 81 11.69 -17.52 6.54
N GLY A 82 11.18 -18.74 6.71
CA GLY A 82 11.79 -19.79 7.53
C GLY A 82 11.51 -19.73 9.03
N THR A 83 11.27 -18.53 9.60
CA THR A 83 10.91 -18.40 11.04
C THR A 83 9.47 -17.96 11.25
N ALA A 84 8.83 -17.37 10.23
CA ALA A 84 7.55 -16.65 10.30
C ALA A 84 7.44 -15.63 11.44
N LYS A 85 8.57 -15.26 12.07
CA LYS A 85 8.60 -14.35 13.21
C LYS A 85 8.04 -13.01 12.81
N LEU A 86 7.09 -12.52 13.60
CA LEU A 86 6.47 -11.22 13.42
C LEU A 86 7.36 -10.13 14.00
N GLU A 87 7.83 -9.22 13.14
CA GLU A 87 8.74 -8.13 13.52
C GLU A 87 8.26 -6.80 12.93
N LEU A 88 8.53 -5.69 13.61
CA LEU A 88 8.23 -4.38 13.05
C LEU A 88 9.11 -4.08 11.82
N VAL A 89 8.55 -3.39 10.83
CA VAL A 89 9.33 -2.88 9.69
C VAL A 89 10.20 -1.70 10.10
N TRP A 90 9.71 -0.87 11.03
CA TRP A 90 10.44 0.25 11.62
C TRP A 90 10.03 0.45 13.07
N ASP A 91 10.99 0.87 13.89
CA ASP A 91 10.84 1.14 15.32
C ASP A 91 12.04 1.98 15.84
N ILE A 92 12.10 2.16 17.17
CA ILE A 92 13.20 2.89 17.81
C ILE A 92 14.55 2.20 17.64
N ASP A 93 14.58 0.87 17.63
CA ASP A 93 15.82 0.08 17.45
C ASP A 93 16.36 0.24 16.03
N SER A 94 15.47 0.38 15.05
CA SER A 94 15.82 0.73 13.68
C SER A 94 16.50 2.11 13.61
N GLU A 95 16.01 3.10 14.37
CA GLU A 95 16.65 4.41 14.48
C GLU A 95 18.05 4.32 15.12
N LEU A 96 18.21 3.52 16.17
CA LEU A 96 19.51 3.29 16.79
C LEU A 96 20.50 2.63 15.82
N LYS A 97 20.02 1.70 14.99
CA LYS A 97 20.84 0.96 14.02
C LYS A 97 21.26 1.81 12.82
N TYR A 98 20.36 2.61 12.25
CA TYR A 98 20.60 3.34 11.00
C TYR A 98 20.90 4.84 11.21
N GLY A 99 20.76 5.32 12.45
CA GLY A 99 20.97 6.70 12.85
C GLY A 99 19.68 7.52 12.86
N LYS A 100 19.59 8.43 13.83
CA LYS A 100 18.46 9.35 14.00
C LYS A 100 18.25 10.26 12.79
N ALA A 101 17.03 10.35 12.28
CA ALA A 101 16.73 11.21 11.14
C ALA A 101 16.65 12.70 11.55
N GLU A 102 17.53 13.53 10.98
CA GLU A 102 17.46 14.99 11.10
C GLU A 102 16.28 15.58 10.30
N GLU A 103 15.93 16.85 10.53
CA GLU A 103 14.73 17.50 9.98
C GLU A 103 14.63 17.43 8.45
N GLN A 104 15.76 17.58 7.75
CA GLN A 104 15.86 17.52 6.30
C GLN A 104 15.74 16.11 5.71
N HIS A 105 15.71 15.06 6.54
CA HIS A 105 15.52 13.68 6.08
C HIS A 105 14.04 13.31 6.05
N ILE A 106 13.59 12.69 4.97
CA ILE A 106 12.27 12.06 4.88
C ILE A 106 12.32 10.71 5.58
N ALA A 107 11.70 10.62 6.75
CA ALA A 107 11.68 9.41 7.54
C ALA A 107 10.58 9.41 8.62
N TYR A 108 10.29 8.26 9.19
CA TYR A 108 9.58 8.13 10.46
C TYR A 108 10.42 8.67 11.61
N ARG A 109 9.75 9.07 12.70
CA ARG A 109 10.38 9.60 13.92
C ARG A 109 9.88 8.83 15.15
N PRO A 110 10.27 7.55 15.30
CA PRO A 110 9.74 6.67 16.33
C PRO A 110 9.81 7.31 17.72
N ASN A 111 8.84 6.98 18.56
CA ASN A 111 8.86 7.32 19.98
C ASN A 111 8.32 6.15 20.79
N LEU A 112 8.34 6.27 22.12
CA LEU A 112 7.94 5.19 23.04
C LEU A 112 6.48 4.73 22.86
N ASN A 113 5.62 5.56 22.27
CA ASN A 113 4.20 5.29 22.12
C ASN A 113 3.78 4.88 20.71
N ASP A 114 4.59 5.22 19.68
CA ASP A 114 4.30 4.87 18.29
C ASP A 114 5.61 4.57 17.53
N PRO A 115 5.74 3.37 16.93
CA PRO A 115 6.97 2.93 16.27
C PRO A 115 7.28 3.71 14.97
N TYR A 116 6.35 4.53 14.49
CA TYR A 116 6.50 5.36 13.29
C TYR A 116 6.51 6.87 13.60
N GLY A 117 6.34 7.26 14.86
CA GLY A 117 6.36 8.66 15.29
C GLY A 117 5.08 9.45 15.09
N ARG A 118 3.96 8.77 14.85
CA ARG A 118 2.71 9.42 14.43
C ARG A 118 1.99 10.11 15.58
N LYS A 119 1.16 11.09 15.24
CA LYS A 119 0.19 11.67 16.19
C LYS A 119 -0.94 10.66 16.39
N LYS A 120 -1.29 10.36 17.65
CA LYS A 120 -2.37 9.41 17.97
C LYS A 120 -3.66 9.84 17.26
N ALA A 121 -4.15 9.00 16.37
CA ALA A 121 -5.38 9.23 15.65
C ALA A 121 -6.57 8.70 16.46
N ALA A 122 -7.50 9.57 16.84
CA ALA A 122 -8.66 9.19 17.67
C ALA A 122 -9.50 8.06 17.05
N PHE A 123 -9.58 7.97 15.72
CA PHE A 123 -10.34 6.93 15.02
C PHE A 123 -9.73 5.51 15.12
N LEU A 124 -8.52 5.38 15.67
CA LEU A 124 -7.87 4.08 15.91
C LEU A 124 -8.02 3.61 17.35
N GLU A 125 -8.64 4.41 18.22
CA GLU A 125 -8.78 4.07 19.64
C GLU A 125 -9.60 2.78 19.81
N GLY A 126 -9.02 1.81 20.53
CA GLY A 126 -9.62 0.50 20.76
C GLY A 126 -9.47 -0.50 19.61
N LEU A 127 -8.90 -0.10 18.46
CA LEU A 127 -8.67 -1.01 17.34
C LEU A 127 -7.31 -1.73 17.49
N PRO A 128 -7.25 -3.05 17.20
CA PRO A 128 -5.98 -3.77 17.20
C PRO A 128 -5.11 -3.29 16.04
N THR A 129 -3.84 -3.00 16.33
CA THR A 129 -2.84 -2.62 15.33
C THR A 129 -1.72 -3.64 15.21
N LYS A 130 -1.53 -4.48 16.23
CA LYS A 130 -0.62 -5.61 16.21
C LYS A 130 -1.37 -6.87 15.75
N PRO A 131 -0.89 -7.56 14.71
CA PRO A 131 -1.43 -8.84 14.28
C PRO A 131 -1.48 -9.89 15.40
N ASN A 132 -2.50 -10.74 15.37
CA ASN A 132 -2.66 -11.85 16.29
C ASN A 132 -1.87 -13.07 15.79
N THR A 133 -1.22 -13.79 16.70
CA THR A 133 -0.46 -15.01 16.44
C THR A 133 -1.05 -16.25 17.13
N ASP A 134 -2.22 -16.11 17.75
CA ASP A 134 -2.86 -17.17 18.55
C ASP A 134 -3.75 -18.10 17.68
N ASP A 135 -4.10 -17.68 16.47
CA ASP A 135 -4.86 -18.50 15.52
C ASP A 135 -3.94 -19.52 14.84
N VAL A 136 -3.92 -20.73 15.40
CA VAL A 136 -3.04 -21.83 14.96
C VAL A 136 -3.22 -22.14 13.47
N HIS A 137 -4.47 -22.26 13.00
CA HIS A 137 -4.72 -22.61 11.61
C HIS A 137 -4.24 -21.52 10.65
N ARG A 138 -4.49 -20.25 10.99
CA ARG A 138 -4.00 -19.13 10.20
C ARG A 138 -2.48 -19.11 10.15
N GLU A 139 -1.80 -19.34 11.28
CA GLU A 139 -0.33 -19.37 11.33
C GLU A 139 0.23 -20.52 10.49
N GLU A 140 -0.40 -21.69 10.46
CA GLU A 140 -0.02 -22.82 9.59
C GLU A 140 -0.11 -22.45 8.10
N VAL A 141 -1.20 -21.78 7.70
CA VAL A 141 -1.37 -21.32 6.31
C VAL A 141 -0.32 -20.28 5.94
N ILE A 142 -0.05 -19.30 6.83
CA ILE A 142 0.98 -18.28 6.63
C ILE A 142 2.36 -18.92 6.47
N GLN A 143 2.71 -19.87 7.36
CA GLN A 143 3.99 -20.57 7.32
C GLN A 143 4.14 -21.36 6.02
N SER A 144 3.10 -22.08 5.61
CA SER A 144 3.08 -22.84 4.34
C SER A 144 3.32 -21.92 3.13
N GLU A 145 2.67 -20.76 3.08
CA GLU A 145 2.87 -19.80 1.99
C GLU A 145 4.26 -19.15 2.02
N LEU A 146 4.79 -18.80 3.20
CA LEU A 146 6.16 -18.27 3.36
C LEU A 146 7.20 -19.28 2.86
N ASP A 147 7.00 -20.56 3.18
CA ASP A 147 7.91 -21.62 2.77
C ASP A 147 7.93 -21.85 1.26
N LYS A 148 6.83 -21.58 0.56
CA LYS A 148 6.79 -21.64 -0.91
C LYS A 148 7.50 -20.46 -1.56
N ARG A 149 7.37 -19.27 -0.98
CA ARG A 149 7.72 -18.00 -1.62
C ARG A 149 9.11 -17.47 -1.28
N LYS A 150 9.66 -17.82 -0.11
CA LYS A 150 11.03 -17.50 0.33
C LYS A 150 11.38 -16.00 0.38
N TYR A 151 10.39 -15.12 0.52
CA TYR A 151 10.54 -13.69 0.78
C TYR A 151 9.68 -13.24 1.96
N HIS A 152 9.85 -12.00 2.41
CA HIS A 152 9.08 -11.46 3.53
C HIS A 152 7.63 -11.19 3.16
N PHE A 153 6.69 -11.53 4.06
CA PHE A 153 5.31 -11.03 3.98
C PHE A 153 5.14 -9.80 4.85
N LEU A 154 4.23 -8.91 4.48
CA LEU A 154 3.73 -7.88 5.39
C LEU A 154 2.53 -8.41 6.17
N HIS A 155 2.42 -8.06 7.45
CA HIS A 155 1.29 -8.42 8.29
C HIS A 155 0.82 -7.17 9.04
N PHE A 156 -0.42 -6.74 8.85
CA PHE A 156 -0.87 -5.46 9.36
C PHE A 156 -2.40 -5.40 9.46
N PHE A 157 -2.90 -4.42 10.20
CA PHE A 157 -4.30 -4.03 10.14
C PHE A 157 -4.50 -2.77 9.31
N ALA A 158 -5.60 -2.72 8.55
CA ALA A 158 -6.01 -1.55 7.80
C ALA A 158 -7.53 -1.51 7.57
N TYR A 159 -8.04 -0.34 7.19
CA TYR A 159 -9.39 -0.25 6.65
C TYR A 159 -9.43 -0.80 5.22
N THR A 160 -10.46 -1.59 4.95
CA THR A 160 -10.76 -2.12 3.62
C THR A 160 -12.13 -1.67 3.15
N VAL A 161 -12.26 -1.52 1.83
CA VAL A 161 -13.52 -1.19 1.17
C VAL A 161 -13.71 -2.06 -0.07
N LEU A 162 -14.97 -2.24 -0.46
CA LEU A 162 -15.33 -2.99 -1.65
C LEU A 162 -15.80 -2.05 -2.76
N VAL A 163 -15.32 -2.28 -3.98
CA VAL A 163 -15.81 -1.63 -5.20
C VAL A 163 -16.48 -2.65 -6.11
N GLN A 164 -17.48 -2.22 -6.87
CA GLN A 164 -18.26 -3.09 -7.75
C GLN A 164 -17.44 -3.61 -8.91
N GLY A 165 -16.55 -2.78 -9.45
CA GLY A 165 -15.80 -3.11 -10.65
C GLY A 165 -14.91 -1.98 -11.11
N PHE A 166 -14.48 -2.08 -12.37
CA PHE A 166 -13.59 -1.13 -13.00
C PHE A 166 -14.18 -0.59 -14.29
N GLY A 167 -14.13 0.72 -14.48
CA GLY A 167 -14.48 1.38 -15.73
C GLY A 167 -13.32 1.37 -16.71
N SER A 168 -13.59 1.64 -17.98
CA SER A 168 -12.55 1.77 -19.00
C SER A 168 -11.61 2.95 -18.72
N PRO A 169 -10.32 2.82 -19.05
CA PRO A 169 -9.41 3.96 -18.98
C PRO A 169 -9.77 5.01 -20.04
N PRO A 170 -9.40 6.29 -19.86
CA PRO A 170 -9.64 7.33 -20.85
C PRO A 170 -8.91 7.03 -22.16
N LYS A 171 -9.60 7.10 -23.31
CA LYS A 171 -9.08 6.71 -24.64
C LYS A 171 -7.91 7.60 -25.11
N ASP A 172 -7.99 8.90 -24.85
CA ASP A 172 -7.14 9.92 -25.49
C ASP A 172 -6.17 10.62 -24.54
N SER A 173 -5.62 9.90 -23.56
CA SER A 173 -4.69 10.52 -22.63
C SER A 173 -3.51 9.62 -22.26
N GLU A 174 -2.43 10.25 -21.79
CA GLU A 174 -1.30 9.57 -21.16
C GLU A 174 -1.75 8.66 -19.99
N TRP A 175 -2.96 8.87 -19.43
CA TRP A 175 -3.67 8.05 -18.44
C TRP A 175 -4.28 6.75 -18.97
N ALA A 176 -3.87 6.33 -20.15
CA ALA A 176 -4.34 5.18 -20.91
C ALA A 176 -4.63 3.87 -20.15
N MET A 177 -4.16 3.75 -18.91
CA MET A 177 -4.27 2.54 -18.09
C MET A 177 -4.63 2.82 -16.63
N VAL A 178 -5.20 4.00 -16.33
CA VAL A 178 -5.89 4.26 -15.05
C VAL A 178 -7.37 3.94 -15.22
N PHE A 179 -7.79 2.84 -14.63
CA PHE A 179 -9.17 2.37 -14.66
C PHE A 179 -10.00 3.11 -13.62
N GLY A 180 -11.23 3.46 -13.95
CA GLY A 180 -12.12 4.10 -12.98
C GLY A 180 -12.54 3.10 -11.90
N LEU A 181 -12.43 3.45 -10.63
CA LEU A 181 -13.03 2.65 -9.55
C LEU A 181 -14.55 2.89 -9.55
N LEU A 182 -15.34 1.82 -9.71
CA LEU A 182 -16.80 1.91 -9.78
C LEU A 182 -17.43 1.46 -8.45
N GLY A 183 -18.18 2.35 -7.83
CA GLY A 183 -19.04 2.07 -6.69
C GLY A 183 -20.42 1.56 -7.12
N VAL A 184 -21.38 1.61 -6.19
CA VAL A 184 -22.80 1.27 -6.36
C VAL A 184 -23.38 2.02 -7.56
N GLY A 185 -24.11 1.29 -8.41
CA GLY A 185 -24.74 1.86 -9.61
C GLY A 185 -23.75 2.33 -10.67
N GLY A 186 -22.49 1.88 -10.61
CA GLY A 186 -21.46 2.26 -11.55
C GLY A 186 -20.90 3.68 -11.36
N LYS A 187 -21.16 4.33 -10.22
CA LYS A 187 -20.62 5.66 -9.95
C LYS A 187 -19.09 5.64 -9.84
N LYS A 188 -18.40 6.56 -10.51
CA LYS A 188 -16.94 6.64 -10.47
C LYS A 188 -16.47 7.27 -9.14
N CYS A 189 -15.77 6.49 -8.33
CA CYS A 189 -15.30 6.88 -6.99
C CYS A 189 -13.80 7.23 -6.95
N GLY A 190 -13.06 6.92 -8.00
CA GLY A 190 -11.61 7.12 -8.02
C GLY A 190 -10.95 6.55 -9.26
N GLY A 191 -9.67 6.26 -9.17
CA GLY A 191 -8.86 5.69 -10.24
C GLY A 191 -7.86 4.69 -9.70
N ILE A 192 -7.61 3.62 -10.45
CA ILE A 192 -6.62 2.61 -10.10
C ILE A 192 -5.78 2.23 -11.30
N LYS A 193 -4.49 2.04 -11.05
CA LYS A 193 -3.59 1.44 -12.01
C LYS A 193 -3.30 0.01 -11.60
N PHE A 194 -3.55 -0.92 -12.51
CA PHE A 194 -3.14 -2.31 -12.30
C PHE A 194 -1.65 -2.48 -12.50
N ASP A 195 -1.03 -3.26 -11.61
CA ASP A 195 0.39 -3.64 -11.75
C ASP A 195 0.58 -4.58 -12.95
N ASN A 196 -0.42 -5.43 -13.22
CA ASN A 196 -0.51 -6.22 -14.45
C ASN A 196 -1.98 -6.33 -14.91
N PRO A 197 -2.39 -5.60 -15.97
CA PRO A 197 -3.76 -5.64 -16.47
C PRO A 197 -4.24 -7.02 -16.91
N LYS A 198 -3.36 -7.90 -17.41
CA LYS A 198 -3.73 -9.25 -17.85
C LYS A 198 -4.28 -10.10 -16.72
N LEU A 199 -3.79 -9.87 -15.49
CA LEU A 199 -4.32 -10.55 -14.29
C LEU A 199 -5.73 -10.06 -13.91
N MET A 200 -6.18 -8.94 -14.49
CA MET A 200 -7.44 -8.30 -14.17
C MET A 200 -8.50 -8.42 -15.28
N GLU A 201 -8.16 -8.87 -16.48
CA GLU A 201 -9.07 -8.91 -17.65
C GLU A 201 -10.39 -9.65 -17.39
N ASN A 202 -10.36 -10.71 -16.58
CA ASN A 202 -11.53 -11.52 -16.25
C ASN A 202 -11.89 -11.50 -14.75
N ALA A 203 -11.27 -10.59 -13.98
CA ALA A 203 -11.53 -10.50 -12.56
C ALA A 203 -12.97 -10.03 -12.33
N LYS A 204 -13.80 -10.89 -11.75
CA LYS A 204 -15.17 -10.54 -11.35
C LYS A 204 -15.14 -9.85 -9.98
N GLY A 205 -15.94 -8.80 -9.84
CA GLY A 205 -16.11 -8.11 -8.57
C GLY A 205 -16.94 -8.91 -7.56
N PRO A 206 -17.10 -8.39 -6.32
CA PRO A 206 -16.51 -7.14 -5.84
C PRO A 206 -14.99 -7.23 -5.66
N HIS A 207 -14.32 -6.07 -5.72
CA HIS A 207 -12.86 -5.99 -5.52
C HIS A 207 -12.53 -5.27 -4.22
N GLU A 208 -11.56 -5.79 -3.49
CA GLU A 208 -11.16 -5.28 -2.17
C GLU A 208 -9.97 -4.33 -2.29
N LEU A 209 -10.15 -3.14 -1.71
CA LEU A 209 -9.13 -2.09 -1.65
C LEU A 209 -8.73 -1.87 -0.20
N VAL A 210 -7.44 -1.85 0.07
CA VAL A 210 -6.87 -1.39 1.33
C VAL A 210 -6.72 0.12 1.26
N LEU A 211 -7.27 0.85 2.24
CA LEU A 211 -7.03 2.29 2.37
C LEU A 211 -5.67 2.48 3.04
N LEU A 212 -4.68 3.06 2.35
CA LEU A 212 -3.32 3.18 2.88
C LEU A 212 -3.14 4.44 3.75
N SER A 213 -3.59 5.58 3.23
CA SER A 213 -3.35 6.88 3.86
C SER A 213 -4.26 7.94 3.26
N LYS A 214 -4.57 8.98 4.02
CA LYS A 214 -5.29 10.14 3.51
C LYS A 214 -4.35 11.07 2.75
N MET A 215 -4.90 11.83 1.81
CA MET A 215 -4.20 12.92 1.16
C MET A 215 -5.18 14.04 0.88
N ASP A 216 -4.86 15.25 1.34
CA ASP A 216 -5.75 16.40 1.17
C ASP A 216 -5.43 17.11 -0.16
N ARG A 217 -4.14 17.24 -0.48
CA ARG A 217 -3.60 17.80 -1.73
C ARG A 217 -2.20 17.23 -1.95
N TYR A 218 -1.89 16.89 -3.19
CA TYR A 218 -0.50 16.76 -3.61
C TYR A 218 -0.41 17.16 -5.08
N ASP A 219 0.37 18.20 -5.33
CA ASP A 219 0.60 18.65 -6.69
C ASP A 219 1.49 17.64 -7.40
N LYS A 220 1.14 17.32 -8.66
CA LYS A 220 2.01 16.59 -9.59
C LYS A 220 2.25 15.10 -9.27
N PHE A 221 1.43 14.47 -8.40
CA PHE A 221 1.56 13.05 -8.00
C PHE A 221 1.77 12.11 -9.21
N PHE A 222 1.05 12.39 -10.29
CA PHE A 222 1.07 11.56 -11.49
C PHE A 222 1.69 12.30 -12.69
N ASN A 223 2.76 13.08 -12.47
CA ASN A 223 3.26 14.07 -13.45
C ASN A 223 2.35 15.31 -13.49
N ASP A 224 2.92 16.44 -13.91
CA ASP A 224 2.49 17.81 -13.61
C ASP A 224 1.09 18.23 -14.09
N SER A 225 0.36 17.35 -14.76
CA SER A 225 -0.89 17.64 -15.46
C SER A 225 -2.16 17.40 -14.63
N ILE A 226 -2.07 16.75 -13.46
CA ILE A 226 -3.22 16.52 -12.59
C ILE A 226 -2.94 16.98 -11.16
N SER A 227 -3.52 18.14 -10.81
CA SER A 227 -3.71 18.55 -9.43
C SER A 227 -5.10 18.10 -8.99
N HIS A 228 -5.17 17.09 -8.13
CA HIS A 228 -6.42 16.72 -7.47
C HIS A 228 -6.66 17.69 -6.30
N LYS A 229 -7.55 18.66 -6.49
CA LYS A 229 -8.00 19.55 -5.41
C LYS A 229 -8.90 18.84 -4.38
N ARG A 230 -9.40 17.66 -4.72
CA ARG A 230 -10.32 16.85 -3.90
C ARG A 230 -9.52 15.91 -3.00
N PRO A 231 -9.80 15.85 -1.69
CA PRO A 231 -9.18 14.88 -0.80
C PRO A 231 -9.48 13.43 -1.22
N TYR A 232 -8.50 12.55 -1.07
CA TYR A 232 -8.62 11.14 -1.39
C TYR A 232 -7.82 10.25 -0.43
N TYR A 233 -8.08 8.94 -0.48
CA TYR A 233 -7.21 7.92 0.09
C TYR A 233 -6.29 7.37 -0.99
N TRP A 234 -5.02 7.14 -0.67
CA TRP A 234 -4.23 6.15 -1.38
C TRP A 234 -4.85 4.78 -1.14
N VAL A 235 -4.99 3.99 -2.19
CA VAL A 235 -5.53 2.65 -2.09
C VAL A 235 -4.64 1.62 -2.76
N MET A 236 -4.65 0.42 -2.20
CA MET A 236 -4.03 -0.76 -2.79
C MET A 236 -5.11 -1.78 -3.11
N LEU A 237 -5.17 -2.19 -4.38
CA LEU A 237 -6.01 -3.33 -4.77
C LEU A 237 -5.29 -4.61 -4.36
N ILE A 238 -6.01 -5.49 -3.68
CA ILE A 238 -5.51 -6.80 -3.27
C ILE A 238 -6.41 -7.91 -3.80
N VAL A 239 -5.82 -9.09 -3.96
CA VAL A 239 -6.52 -10.34 -4.28
C VAL A 239 -6.03 -11.42 -3.34
N TRP A 240 -6.96 -12.04 -2.62
CA TRP A 240 -6.67 -13.20 -1.77
C TRP A 240 -6.26 -14.40 -2.62
N VAL A 241 -5.22 -15.09 -2.18
CA VAL A 241 -4.65 -16.27 -2.82
C VAL A 241 -4.79 -17.48 -1.91
N GLY A 242 -4.85 -18.67 -2.51
CA GLY A 242 -5.13 -19.91 -1.79
C GLY A 242 -6.60 -20.08 -1.44
N GLU A 243 -6.95 -21.29 -1.01
CA GLU A 243 -8.33 -21.67 -0.67
C GLU A 243 -8.78 -20.99 0.63
N ASP A 244 -7.89 -20.92 1.62
CA ASP A 244 -8.17 -20.34 2.94
C ASP A 244 -8.27 -18.81 2.93
N LYS A 245 -7.81 -18.16 1.84
CA LYS A 245 -7.82 -16.69 1.68
C LYS A 245 -7.19 -15.96 2.86
N VAL A 246 -6.09 -16.49 3.39
CA VAL A 246 -5.32 -15.89 4.49
C VAL A 246 -4.26 -14.91 3.99
N VAL A 247 -3.69 -15.18 2.81
CA VAL A 247 -2.64 -14.39 2.18
C VAL A 247 -3.23 -13.66 0.98
N ALA A 248 -2.83 -12.41 0.77
CA ALA A 248 -3.21 -11.61 -0.37
C ALA A 248 -1.99 -11.21 -1.19
N GLU A 249 -2.20 -10.92 -2.47
CA GLU A 249 -1.25 -10.22 -3.32
C GLU A 249 -1.82 -8.87 -3.74
N ARG A 250 -0.95 -7.87 -3.83
CA ARG A 250 -1.23 -6.60 -4.48
C ARG A 250 -1.48 -6.82 -5.98
N ARG A 251 -2.42 -6.06 -6.53
CA ARG A 251 -2.73 -6.01 -7.98
C ARG A 251 -2.77 -4.60 -8.56
N GLY A 252 -2.69 -3.58 -7.73
CA GLY A 252 -2.62 -2.20 -8.21
C GLY A 252 -2.56 -1.17 -7.10
N ILE A 253 -2.22 0.05 -7.49
CA ILE A 253 -2.25 1.25 -6.64
C ILE A 253 -3.12 2.30 -7.31
N GLY A 254 -3.86 3.02 -6.50
CA GLY A 254 -4.77 4.05 -6.98
C GLY A 254 -5.15 5.02 -5.89
N PHE A 255 -6.22 5.76 -6.17
CA PHE A 255 -6.81 6.68 -5.23
C PHE A 255 -8.34 6.53 -5.21
N LEU A 256 -8.93 6.81 -4.05
CA LEU A 256 -10.38 6.82 -3.82
C LEU A 256 -10.78 8.15 -3.19
N TYR A 257 -11.67 8.91 -3.82
CA TYR A 257 -12.08 10.20 -3.30
C TYR A 257 -12.87 10.06 -1.98
N LEU A 258 -12.60 10.93 -1.01
CA LEU A 258 -13.23 10.87 0.32
C LEU A 258 -14.74 11.10 0.27
N ASP A 259 -15.19 11.97 -0.62
CA ASP A 259 -16.62 12.26 -0.85
C ASP A 259 -17.35 11.11 -1.56
N SER A 260 -16.62 10.09 -2.04
CA SER A 260 -17.20 8.95 -2.75
C SER A 260 -17.40 7.72 -1.85
N MET A 261 -17.11 7.85 -0.55
CA MET A 261 -17.25 6.79 0.45
C MET A 261 -18.71 6.40 0.73
N GLU A 262 -19.68 7.24 0.37
CA GLU A 262 -21.11 6.89 0.44
C GLU A 262 -21.55 6.01 -0.75
N HIS A 263 -20.69 5.84 -1.76
CA HIS A 263 -21.00 5.07 -2.97
C HIS A 263 -20.22 3.77 -3.10
N ILE A 264 -19.33 3.45 -2.16
CA ILE A 264 -18.67 2.14 -2.12
C ILE A 264 -19.64 1.05 -1.63
N LEU A 265 -19.34 -0.21 -1.95
CA LEU A 265 -20.19 -1.32 -1.56
C LEU A 265 -20.11 -1.59 -0.05
N PRO A 266 -21.22 -1.93 0.61
CA PRO A 266 -21.19 -2.46 1.97
C PRO A 266 -20.41 -3.79 2.05
N PRO A 267 -19.80 -4.13 3.21
CA PRO A 267 -19.68 -3.29 4.40
C PRO A 267 -18.73 -2.09 4.20
N LEU A 268 -19.09 -0.94 4.76
CA LEU A 268 -18.27 0.27 4.69
C LEU A 268 -17.12 0.19 5.69
N ASN A 269 -15.89 0.47 5.25
CA ASN A 269 -14.70 0.66 6.10
C ASN A 269 -14.51 -0.44 7.14
N VAL A 270 -14.23 -1.67 6.69
CA VAL A 270 -13.97 -2.78 7.60
C VAL A 270 -12.52 -2.73 8.07
N TRP A 271 -12.33 -2.68 9.39
CA TRP A 271 -11.01 -2.86 10.01
C TRP A 271 -10.61 -4.33 9.94
N LYS A 272 -9.58 -4.65 9.16
CA LYS A 272 -9.22 -6.03 8.82
C LYS A 272 -7.72 -6.27 8.97
N GLU A 273 -7.38 -7.47 9.41
CA GLU A 273 -6.01 -7.98 9.44
C GLU A 273 -5.65 -8.58 8.08
N ILE A 274 -4.48 -8.23 7.56
CA ILE A 274 -4.06 -8.57 6.19
C ILE A 274 -2.64 -9.13 6.24
N VAL A 275 -2.46 -10.29 5.62
CA VAL A 275 -1.14 -10.84 5.29
C VAL A 275 -0.92 -10.63 3.81
N LEU A 276 0.08 -9.82 3.45
CA LEU A 276 0.37 -9.43 2.07
C LEU A 276 1.70 -10.02 1.62
N ALA A 277 1.63 -10.92 0.64
CA ALA A 277 2.78 -11.51 -0.04
C ALA A 277 3.27 -10.61 -1.18
#